data_AF-A0A7C5VIK3-F1
#
_entry.id   AF-A0A7C5VIK3-F1
#
_cell.length_a   1.000
_cell.length_b   1.000
_cell.length_c   1.000
_cell.angle_alpha   90.00
_cell.angle_beta   90.00
_cell.angle_gamma   90.00
#
_symmetry.space_group_name_H-M   'P 1'
#
loop_
_entity.id
_entity.type
_entity.pdbx_description
1 polymer ?
#
loop_
_entity_poly.entity_id
_entity_poly.type
_entity_poly.pdbx_seq_one_letter_code
_entity_poly.pdbx_strand_id
1 'polypeptide(L)'
;MAEARKPLEKYTRNAFPEERALEAVTYFLDFLRRNLAVEAYVLSEEGFRELLRKSNEHLDEFWALDQDTEIPVRARTFLLEGRGNGVRFSLRNQAGREFATRYGIPREAMQNFVQDLVRLLLRHDLLREVEGGYRIPESTLSWRKGDGTPRLDPLRHRGGIGAAG
;
A
#
# COMPACT_ATOMS: atom_id res chain seq x y z
N MET A 1 15.00 -1.36 15.67
CA MET A 1 14.29 -0.24 15.01
C MET A 1 15.22 0.94 14.71
N ALA A 2 16.00 1.45 15.69
CA ALA A 2 16.89 2.62 15.48
C ALA A 2 17.94 2.46 14.34
N GLU A 3 18.47 1.25 14.11
CA GLU A 3 19.45 0.99 13.03
C GLU A 3 18.82 1.00 11.63
N ALA A 4 17.54 0.63 11.54
CA ALA A 4 16.80 0.48 10.28
C ALA A 4 16.51 1.81 9.59
N ARG A 5 16.43 2.92 10.34
CA ARG A 5 16.10 4.26 9.80
C ARG A 5 17.30 5.08 9.32
N LYS A 6 18.53 4.75 9.75
CA LYS A 6 19.76 5.48 9.37
C LYS A 6 19.88 5.76 7.86
N PRO A 7 19.51 4.83 6.96
CA PRO A 7 19.58 5.09 5.51
C PRO A 7 18.62 6.19 5.03
N LEU A 8 17.51 6.42 5.74
CA LEU A 8 16.45 7.36 5.34
C LEU A 8 16.63 8.76 5.94
N GLU A 9 17.36 8.89 7.06
CA GLU A 9 17.56 10.17 7.77
C GLU A 9 18.27 11.23 6.92
N LYS A 10 19.10 10.83 5.94
CA LYS A 10 19.80 11.75 5.01
C LYS A 10 18.87 12.52 4.07
N TYR A 11 17.59 12.15 3.98
CA TYR A 11 16.62 12.76 3.08
C TYR A 11 15.71 13.78 3.76
N THR A 12 15.80 13.95 5.07
CA THR A 12 14.98 14.92 5.80
C THR A 12 15.83 16.03 6.38
N ARG A 13 15.26 17.25 6.41
CA ARG A 13 15.92 18.41 7.02
C ARG A 13 16.10 18.27 8.53
N ASN A 14 15.30 17.43 9.19
CA ASN A 14 15.42 17.05 10.60
C ASN A 14 15.56 15.52 10.70
N ALA A 15 16.24 15.02 11.74
CA ALA A 15 16.23 13.59 12.05
C ALA A 15 14.78 13.12 12.19
N PHE A 16 14.42 12.00 11.54
CA PHE A 16 13.08 11.41 11.62
C PHE A 16 12.81 10.97 13.07
N PRO A 17 11.91 11.60 13.84
CA PRO A 17 11.47 11.00 15.10
C PRO A 17 10.91 9.60 14.83
N GLU A 18 11.08 8.66 15.76
CA GLU A 18 10.69 7.26 15.53
C GLU A 18 9.21 7.11 15.14
N GLU A 19 8.34 7.86 15.82
CA GLU A 19 6.90 7.91 15.53
C GLU A 19 6.63 8.38 14.10
N ARG A 20 7.31 9.44 13.65
CA ARG A 20 7.21 9.97 12.28
C ARG A 20 7.70 8.98 11.23
N ALA A 21 8.75 8.21 11.55
CA ALA A 21 9.28 7.20 10.64
C ALA A 21 8.30 6.05 10.47
N LEU A 22 7.73 5.56 11.59
CA LEU A 22 6.69 4.54 11.57
C LEU A 22 5.49 5.01 10.76
N GLU A 23 5.00 6.22 11.00
CA GLU A 23 3.90 6.81 10.23
C GLU A 23 4.19 6.86 8.73
N ALA A 24 5.40 7.26 8.33
CA ALA A 24 5.80 7.33 6.93
C ALA A 24 5.82 5.94 6.28
N VAL A 25 6.41 4.94 6.96
CA VAL A 25 6.43 3.56 6.48
C VAL A 25 5.01 3.01 6.39
N THR A 26 4.18 3.21 7.42
CA THR A 26 2.79 2.79 7.42
C THR A 26 2.01 3.45 6.28
N TYR A 27 2.19 4.75 6.04
CA TYR A 27 1.53 5.45 4.93
C TYR A 27 1.87 4.82 3.58
N PHE A 28 3.15 4.52 3.35
CA PHE A 28 3.59 3.89 2.10
C PHE A 28 3.02 2.48 1.94
N LEU A 29 3.10 1.64 2.98
CA LEU A 29 2.55 0.28 2.94
C LEU A 29 1.03 0.28 2.80
N ASP A 30 0.32 1.20 3.46
CA ASP A 30 -1.12 1.36 3.29
C ASP A 30 -1.48 1.78 1.87
N PHE A 31 -0.70 2.68 1.27
CA PHE A 31 -0.89 3.05 -0.13
C PHE A 31 -0.78 1.83 -1.05
N LEU A 32 0.21 0.97 -0.87
CA LEU A 32 0.36 -0.27 -1.64
C LEU A 32 -0.78 -1.26 -1.39
N ARG A 33 -1.10 -1.53 -0.12
CA ARG A 33 -2.18 -2.43 0.31
C ARG A 33 -3.53 -2.01 -0.26
N ARG A 34 -3.87 -0.71 -0.20
CA ARG A 34 -5.13 -0.16 -0.76
C ARG A 34 -5.21 -0.28 -2.28
N ASN A 35 -4.07 -0.30 -2.95
CA ASN A 35 -3.99 -0.54 -4.38
C ASN A 35 -3.82 -2.02 -4.72
N LEU A 36 -4.03 -2.94 -3.76
CA LEU A 36 -3.91 -4.39 -3.94
C LEU A 36 -2.54 -4.83 -4.47
N ALA A 37 -1.48 -4.09 -4.13
CA ALA A 37 -0.10 -4.54 -4.35
C ALA A 37 0.32 -5.51 -3.24
N VAL A 38 -0.43 -6.61 -3.11
CA VAL A 38 -0.30 -7.63 -2.08
C VAL A 38 -0.21 -8.99 -2.76
N GLU A 39 0.73 -9.81 -2.32
CA GLU A 39 0.88 -11.20 -2.71
C GLU A 39 -0.03 -12.07 -1.83
N ALA A 40 -1.31 -12.14 -2.19
CA ALA A 40 -2.31 -12.94 -1.51
C ALA A 40 -2.92 -13.94 -2.49
N TYR A 41 -3.10 -15.19 -2.05
CA TYR A 41 -3.57 -16.27 -2.93
C TYR A 41 -4.94 -15.96 -3.55
N VAL A 42 -5.85 -15.35 -2.78
CA VAL A 42 -7.18 -14.94 -3.24
C VAL A 42 -7.17 -13.93 -4.40
N LEU A 43 -6.05 -13.22 -4.59
CA LEU A 43 -5.86 -12.27 -5.70
C LEU A 43 -5.20 -12.92 -6.93
N SER A 44 -4.98 -14.23 -6.91
CA SER A 44 -4.65 -15.03 -8.09
C SER A 44 -5.93 -15.50 -8.79
N GLU A 45 -5.78 -15.93 -10.03
CA GLU A 45 -6.88 -16.50 -10.80
C GLU A 45 -7.43 -17.78 -10.14
N GLU A 46 -6.54 -18.65 -9.68
CA GLU A 46 -6.86 -19.91 -9.00
C GLU A 46 -7.52 -19.66 -7.65
N GLY A 47 -6.96 -18.76 -6.83
CA GLY A 47 -7.53 -18.42 -5.54
C GLY A 47 -8.88 -17.73 -5.64
N PHE A 48 -9.10 -16.91 -6.68
CA PHE A 48 -10.41 -16.33 -6.96
C PHE A 48 -11.44 -17.40 -7.33
N ARG A 49 -11.11 -18.35 -8.20
CA ARG A 49 -12.01 -19.47 -8.54
C ARG A 49 -12.34 -20.33 -7.32
N GLU A 50 -11.36 -20.56 -6.46
CA GLU A 50 -11.58 -21.30 -5.22
C GLU A 50 -12.49 -20.53 -4.26
N LEU A 51 -12.31 -19.21 -4.13
CA LEU A 51 -13.19 -18.33 -3.35
C LEU A 51 -14.62 -18.37 -3.89
N LEU A 52 -14.79 -18.26 -5.20
CA LEU A 52 -16.08 -18.30 -5.88
C LEU A 52 -16.82 -19.62 -5.61
N ARG A 53 -16.12 -20.75 -5.74
CA ARG A 53 -16.66 -22.07 -5.43
C ARG A 53 -17.08 -22.17 -3.95
N LYS A 54 -16.20 -21.81 -3.02
CA LYS A 54 -16.49 -21.84 -1.57
C LYS A 54 -17.64 -20.93 -1.18
N SER A 55 -17.75 -19.77 -1.84
CA SER A 55 -18.84 -18.82 -1.64
C SER A 55 -20.18 -19.44 -2.02
N ASN A 56 -20.28 -20.08 -3.19
CA ASN A 56 -21.50 -20.76 -3.64
C ASN A 56 -21.84 -22.03 -2.84
N GLU A 57 -20.85 -22.71 -2.26
CA GLU A 57 -21.07 -23.92 -1.44
C GLU A 57 -21.56 -23.61 -0.02
N HIS A 58 -21.18 -22.45 0.54
CA HIS A 58 -21.37 -22.16 1.96
C HIS A 58 -22.26 -20.95 2.25
N LEU A 59 -22.58 -20.14 1.25
CA LEU A 59 -23.44 -18.96 1.39
C LEU A 59 -24.71 -19.15 0.56
N ASP A 60 -25.81 -18.60 1.05
CA ASP A 60 -27.04 -18.49 0.25
C ASP A 60 -26.79 -17.63 -0.99
N GLU A 61 -27.58 -17.84 -2.05
CA GLU A 61 -27.48 -17.11 -3.33
C GLU A 61 -27.41 -15.59 -3.17
N PHE A 62 -28.10 -15.03 -2.17
CA PHE A 62 -28.07 -13.60 -1.87
C PHE A 62 -26.69 -13.08 -1.40
N TRP A 63 -25.89 -13.94 -0.76
CA TRP A 63 -24.56 -13.61 -0.22
C TRP A 63 -23.42 -14.24 -1.03
N ALA A 64 -23.74 -15.21 -1.90
CA ALA A 64 -22.77 -15.87 -2.75
C ALA A 64 -22.28 -14.94 -3.86
N LEU A 65 -21.04 -15.14 -4.27
CA LEU A 65 -20.45 -14.48 -5.44
C LEU A 65 -21.01 -15.13 -6.71
N ASP A 66 -21.46 -14.29 -7.64
CA ASP A 66 -22.01 -14.72 -8.94
C ASP A 66 -20.88 -15.18 -9.88
N GLN A 67 -21.02 -16.39 -10.42
CA GLN A 67 -19.99 -16.99 -11.27
C GLN A 67 -19.96 -16.42 -12.69
N ASP A 68 -21.08 -15.87 -13.16
CA ASP A 68 -21.23 -15.40 -14.53
C ASP A 68 -20.88 -13.93 -14.68
N THR A 69 -20.99 -13.15 -13.60
CA THR A 69 -20.80 -11.69 -13.64
C THR A 69 -19.55 -11.19 -12.91
N GLU A 70 -19.02 -11.93 -11.93
CA GLU A 70 -17.87 -11.47 -11.16
C GLU A 70 -16.56 -11.58 -11.93
N ILE A 71 -15.78 -10.48 -11.91
CA ILE A 71 -14.49 -10.40 -12.60
C ILE A 71 -13.36 -10.54 -11.56
N PRO A 72 -12.39 -11.44 -11.77
CA PRO A 72 -11.28 -11.63 -10.83
C PRO A 72 -10.49 -10.33 -10.64
N VAL A 73 -10.42 -9.87 -9.39
CA VAL A 73 -9.54 -8.77 -9.00
C VAL A 73 -8.14 -9.31 -8.77
N ARG A 74 -7.21 -8.96 -9.66
CA ARG A 74 -5.82 -9.46 -9.61
C ARG A 74 -4.91 -8.58 -8.76
N ALA A 75 -3.92 -9.23 -8.14
CA ALA A 75 -2.84 -8.54 -7.43
C ALA A 75 -2.10 -7.59 -8.38
N ARG A 76 -2.00 -6.32 -7.98
CA ARG A 76 -1.24 -5.31 -8.72
C ARG A 76 0.23 -5.38 -8.32
N THR A 77 1.11 -4.82 -9.15
CA THR A 77 2.55 -4.78 -8.85
C THR A 77 2.97 -3.34 -8.58
N PHE A 78 3.72 -3.11 -7.50
CA PHE A 78 4.38 -1.83 -7.26
C PHE A 78 5.61 -1.71 -8.16
N LEU A 79 5.60 -0.69 -9.02
CA LEU A 79 6.69 -0.38 -9.94
C LEU A 79 7.53 0.74 -9.33
N LEU A 80 8.77 0.40 -8.94
CA LEU A 80 9.74 1.38 -8.48
C LEU A 80 10.18 2.28 -9.65
N GLU A 81 10.45 1.69 -10.81
CA GLU A 81 10.83 2.40 -12.04
C GLU A 81 10.18 1.77 -13.28
N GLY A 82 10.31 2.44 -14.44
CA GLY A 82 9.95 1.85 -15.73
C GLY A 82 8.55 2.15 -16.27
N ARG A 83 8.20 1.39 -17.32
CA ARG A 83 6.92 1.44 -18.04
C ARG A 83 6.13 0.16 -17.77
N GLY A 84 4.81 0.26 -17.74
CA GLY A 84 3.93 -0.86 -17.39
C GLY A 84 2.72 -0.42 -16.58
N ASN A 85 1.74 -1.31 -16.50
CA ASN A 85 0.50 -1.14 -15.76
C ASN A 85 0.70 -1.64 -14.33
N GLY A 86 0.89 -0.70 -13.40
CA GLY A 86 1.15 -1.02 -11.99
C GLY A 86 0.95 0.17 -11.08
N VAL A 87 1.11 -0.07 -9.79
CA VAL A 87 1.04 0.95 -8.75
C VAL A 87 2.35 1.71 -8.76
N ARG A 88 2.30 3.04 -8.72
CA ARG A 88 3.50 3.89 -8.66
C ARG A 88 3.40 4.82 -7.47
N PHE A 89 4.53 5.18 -6.90
CA PHE A 89 4.61 6.12 -5.78
C PHE A 89 5.64 7.19 -6.11
N SER A 90 5.16 8.35 -6.59
CA SER A 90 6.02 9.44 -7.02
C SER A 90 5.27 10.77 -6.96
N LEU A 91 5.99 11.89 -7.11
CA LEU A 91 5.42 13.24 -7.15
C LEU A 91 4.40 13.45 -8.29
N ARG A 92 4.31 12.52 -9.26
CA ARG A 92 3.30 12.56 -10.33
C ARG A 92 1.89 12.23 -9.82
N ASN A 93 1.77 11.49 -8.72
CA ASN A 93 0.47 11.18 -8.11
C ASN A 93 0.26 11.90 -6.77
N GLN A 94 -1.00 11.98 -6.34
CA GLN A 94 -1.39 12.68 -5.12
C GLN A 94 -0.68 12.11 -3.89
N ALA A 95 -0.60 10.77 -3.78
CA ALA A 95 0.06 10.09 -2.66
C ALA A 95 1.52 10.49 -2.49
N GLY A 96 2.31 10.50 -3.56
CA GLY A 96 3.70 10.91 -3.48
C GLY A 96 3.88 12.40 -3.18
N ARG A 97 3.00 13.27 -3.68
CA ARG A 97 3.03 14.71 -3.36
C ARG A 97 2.70 14.98 -1.89
N GLU A 98 1.62 14.38 -1.39
CA GLU A 98 1.22 14.52 0.00
C GLU A 98 2.26 13.96 0.95
N PHE A 99 2.82 12.79 0.62
CA PHE A 99 3.91 12.20 1.39
C PHE A 99 5.11 13.13 1.51
N ALA A 100 5.59 13.67 0.37
CA ALA A 100 6.73 14.58 0.37
C ALA A 100 6.47 15.83 1.23
N THR A 101 5.30 16.44 1.09
CA THR A 101 4.89 17.61 1.90
C THR A 101 4.78 17.25 3.38
N ARG A 102 4.11 16.15 3.72
CA ARG A 102 3.82 15.75 5.10
C ARG A 102 5.08 15.40 5.88
N TYR A 103 6.01 14.69 5.25
CA TYR A 103 7.22 14.18 5.89
C TYR A 103 8.47 15.01 5.57
N GLY A 104 8.31 16.13 4.85
CA GLY A 104 9.40 17.08 4.57
C GLY A 104 10.50 16.51 3.67
N ILE A 105 10.14 15.61 2.74
CA ILE A 105 11.08 15.03 1.77
C ILE A 105 11.27 16.02 0.63
N PRO A 106 12.51 16.49 0.35
CA PRO A 106 12.80 17.34 -0.81
C PRO A 106 12.36 16.66 -2.10
N ARG A 107 11.84 17.45 -3.05
CA ARG A 107 11.24 16.91 -4.27
C ARG A 107 12.26 16.13 -5.10
N GLU A 108 13.47 16.69 -5.20
CA GLU A 108 14.63 16.11 -5.85
C GLU A 108 15.13 14.82 -5.18
N ALA A 109 14.88 14.65 -3.88
CA ALA A 109 15.27 13.48 -3.12
C ALA A 109 14.23 12.34 -3.17
N MET A 110 13.00 12.62 -3.61
CA MET A 110 11.87 11.70 -3.48
C MET A 110 12.12 10.34 -4.15
N GLN A 111 12.71 10.31 -5.35
CA GLN A 111 12.97 9.05 -6.04
C GLN A 111 13.98 8.19 -5.27
N ASN A 112 15.10 8.78 -4.86
CA ASN A 112 16.14 8.09 -4.11
C ASN A 112 15.63 7.64 -2.73
N PHE A 113 14.81 8.45 -2.07
CA PHE A 113 14.15 8.08 -0.82
C PHE A 113 13.28 6.83 -0.99
N VAL A 114 12.44 6.77 -2.03
CA VAL A 114 11.57 5.62 -2.28
C VAL A 114 12.40 4.37 -2.60
N GLN A 115 13.48 4.49 -3.38
CA GLN A 115 14.39 3.38 -3.64
C GLN A 115 15.02 2.84 -2.36
N ASP A 116 15.53 3.71 -1.49
CA ASP A 116 16.15 3.30 -0.23
C ASP A 116 15.11 2.75 0.77
N LEU A 117 13.88 3.27 0.76
CA LEU A 117 12.77 2.72 1.53
C LEU A 117 12.43 1.31 1.05
N VAL A 118 12.33 1.07 -0.26
CA VAL A 118 12.07 -0.27 -0.80
C VAL A 118 13.18 -1.24 -0.40
N ARG A 119 14.44 -0.85 -0.54
CA ARG A 119 15.58 -1.67 -0.09
C ARG A 119 15.50 -2.01 1.40
N LEU A 120 15.06 -1.06 2.23
CA LEU A 120 14.86 -1.29 3.65
C LEU A 120 13.73 -2.30 3.91
N LEU A 121 12.59 -2.14 3.25
CA LEU A 121 11.43 -3.02 3.42
C LEU A 121 11.71 -4.45 2.94
N LEU A 122 12.49 -4.60 1.86
CA LEU A 122 12.95 -5.92 1.37
C LEU A 122 13.81 -6.63 2.42
N ARG A 123 14.74 -5.92 3.09
CA ARG A 123 15.58 -6.51 4.14
C ARG A 123 14.81 -6.99 5.38
N HIS A 124 13.58 -6.53 5.56
CA HIS A 124 12.72 -6.88 6.69
C HIS A 124 11.51 -7.73 6.26
N ASP A 125 11.52 -8.28 5.05
CA ASP A 125 10.44 -9.11 4.50
C ASP A 125 9.06 -8.42 4.46
N LEU A 126 9.03 -7.09 4.51
CA LEU A 126 7.80 -6.28 4.38
C LEU A 126 7.41 -6.03 2.92
N LEU A 127 8.34 -6.26 2.00
CA LEU A 127 8.10 -6.36 0.58
C LEU A 127 8.80 -7.62 0.04
N ARG A 128 8.28 -8.15 -1.06
CA ARG A 128 8.90 -9.22 -1.85
C ARG A 128 9.00 -8.77 -3.30
N GLU A 129 10.12 -9.13 -3.92
CA GLU A 129 10.31 -8.96 -5.36
C GLU A 129 9.49 -10.01 -6.12
N VAL A 130 8.77 -9.54 -7.14
CA VAL A 130 7.95 -10.34 -8.04
C VAL A 130 8.24 -9.89 -9.47
N GLU A 131 7.69 -10.61 -10.46
CA GLU A 131 7.87 -10.22 -11.85
C GLU A 131 7.44 -8.76 -12.09
N GLY A 132 8.40 -7.94 -12.53
CA GLY A 132 8.18 -6.54 -12.86
C GLY A 132 8.12 -5.57 -11.68
N GLY A 133 8.28 -5.99 -10.43
CA GLY A 133 8.32 -5.06 -9.30
C GLY A 133 8.16 -5.71 -7.93
N TYR A 134 7.33 -5.12 -7.07
CA TYR A 134 7.22 -5.52 -5.66
C TYR A 134 5.78 -5.66 -5.18
N ARG A 135 5.57 -6.54 -4.19
CA ARG A 135 4.30 -6.72 -3.49
C ARG A 135 4.51 -6.92 -1.99
N ILE A 136 3.50 -6.61 -1.20
CA ILE A 136 3.46 -6.92 0.23
C ILE A 136 3.13 -8.41 0.41
N PRO A 137 3.93 -9.21 1.11
CA PRO A 137 3.57 -10.60 1.40
C PRO A 137 2.32 -10.66 2.29
N GLU A 138 1.35 -11.52 1.97
CA GLU A 138 0.14 -11.70 2.78
C GLU A 138 0.45 -12.00 4.26
N SER A 139 1.53 -12.74 4.54
CA SER A 139 1.97 -13.08 5.90
C SER A 139 2.31 -11.88 6.79
N THR A 140 2.52 -10.70 6.20
CA THR A 140 2.81 -9.46 6.93
C THR A 140 1.55 -8.69 7.31
N LEU A 141 0.39 -9.08 6.76
CA LEU A 141 -0.89 -8.46 7.07
C LEU A 141 -1.47 -9.04 8.36
N SER A 142 -1.78 -8.15 9.30
CA SER A 142 -2.47 -8.49 10.54
C SER A 142 -3.90 -7.95 10.49
N TRP A 143 -4.86 -8.86 10.48
CA TRP A 143 -6.26 -8.52 10.67
C TRP A 143 -6.48 -8.20 12.14
N ARG A 144 -6.90 -6.96 12.41
CA ARG A 144 -7.20 -6.49 13.75
C ARG A 144 -8.67 -6.12 13.83
N LYS A 145 -9.32 -6.53 14.91
CA LYS A 145 -10.68 -6.08 15.21
C LYS A 145 -10.67 -4.55 15.31
N GLY A 146 -11.54 -3.89 14.56
CA GLY A 146 -11.75 -2.46 14.69
C GLY A 146 -12.41 -2.12 16.02
N ASP A 147 -12.07 -0.96 16.57
CA ASP A 147 -12.66 -0.39 17.78
C ASP A 147 -13.92 0.46 17.48
N GLY A 148 -14.43 0.39 16.25
CA GLY A 148 -15.53 1.23 15.76
C GLY A 148 -15.11 2.63 15.31
N THR A 149 -13.82 2.99 15.42
CA THR A 149 -13.29 4.30 15.01
C THR A 149 -12.43 4.16 13.75
N PRO A 150 -13.01 4.31 12.55
CA PRO A 150 -12.23 4.19 11.32
C PRO A 150 -11.19 5.32 11.22
N ARG A 151 -9.93 4.96 10.98
CA ARG A 151 -8.88 5.95 10.70
C ARG A 151 -9.15 6.59 9.33
N LEU A 152 -9.34 7.91 9.32
CA LEU A 152 -9.57 8.69 8.11
C LEU A 152 -8.34 8.62 7.21
N ASP A 153 -8.56 8.31 5.93
CA ASP A 153 -7.51 8.28 4.92
C ASP A 153 -7.25 9.69 4.38
N PRO A 154 -6.04 10.24 4.59
CA PRO A 154 -5.65 11.52 4.01
C PRO A 154 -5.83 11.58 2.49
N LEU A 155 -5.66 10.45 1.80
CA LEU A 155 -5.68 10.38 0.34
C LEU A 155 -7.09 10.29 -0.26
N ARG A 156 -8.10 9.99 0.55
CA ARG A 156 -9.51 9.89 0.12
C ARG A 156 -10.39 11.02 0.63
N HIS A 157 -9.87 11.93 1.46
CA HIS A 157 -10.57 13.17 1.79
C HIS A 157 -10.50 14.16 0.62
N ARG A 158 -11.38 13.97 -0.38
CA ARG A 158 -11.92 15.07 -1.17
C ARG A 158 -13.21 15.52 -0.49
N GLY A 159 -13.05 16.48 0.39
CA GLY A 159 -14.14 17.17 1.07
C GLY A 159 -13.50 18.32 1.81
N GLY A 160 -13.22 19.40 1.09
CA GLY A 160 -13.08 20.68 1.76
C GLY A 160 -14.32 20.84 2.62
N ILE A 161 -14.13 21.13 3.90
CA ILE A 161 -15.15 21.80 4.68
C ILE A 161 -15.39 23.11 3.91
N GLY A 162 -16.38 23.09 3.01
CA GLY A 162 -16.99 24.30 2.54
C GLY A 162 -17.49 24.98 3.80
N ALA A 163 -16.90 26.11 4.12
CA ALA A 163 -17.44 27.02 5.10
C ALA A 163 -18.92 27.25 4.72
N ALA A 164 -19.82 26.68 5.50
CA ALA A 164 -21.18 27.17 5.58
C ALA A 164 -21.08 28.46 6.41
N GLY A 165 -20.91 29.57 5.70
CA GLY A 165 -21.31 30.90 6.15
C GLY A 165 -22.70 31.21 5.62
#